data_AF-A0A923SAL2-F1
#
_entry.id   AF-A0A923SAL2-F1
#
_cell.length_a   1.000
_cell.length_b   1.000
_cell.length_c   1.000
_cell.angle_alpha   90.00
_cell.angle_beta   90.00
_cell.angle_gamma   90.00
#
_symmetry.space_group_name_H-M   'P 1'
#
loop_
_entity.id
_entity.type
_entity.pdbx_description
1 polymer ?
#
loop_
_entity_poly.entity_id
_entity_poly.type
_entity_poly.pdbx_seq_one_letter_code
_entity_poly.pdbx_strand_id
1 'polypeptide(L)'
;MNAKLTLSALLLAAFAGNALADDPTVVNEHFAGTKTRAEVNAELATYKAIGVNPWSMSYQPLKYFQSATTREAVVADYLASRGEVGALTGEDSGSAYLAQARTVMPVRTLAGTPANAQ
;
A
#
# COMPACT_ATOMS: atom_id res chain seq x y z
N MET A 1 45.70 60.98 -12.80
CA MET A 1 45.11 59.62 -12.86
C MET A 1 44.66 59.26 -11.45
N ASN A 2 43.40 58.84 -11.31
CA ASN A 2 42.55 59.24 -10.20
C ASN A 2 42.60 58.25 -9.03
N ALA A 3 43.14 58.68 -7.88
CA ALA A 3 43.20 57.92 -6.62
C ALA A 3 41.84 57.37 -6.11
N LYS A 4 40.73 57.80 -6.73
CA LYS A 4 39.38 57.32 -6.46
C LYS A 4 39.13 55.92 -7.02
N LEU A 5 39.80 55.53 -8.12
CA LEU A 5 39.64 54.20 -8.74
C LEU A 5 40.38 53.09 -7.97
N THR A 6 41.47 53.43 -7.29
CA THR A 6 42.23 52.48 -6.46
C THR A 6 41.54 52.18 -5.13
N LEU A 7 40.80 53.13 -4.54
CA LEU A 7 40.09 52.91 -3.28
C LEU A 7 38.88 51.97 -3.44
N SER A 8 38.22 52.01 -4.61
CA SER A 8 37.08 51.12 -4.93
C SER A 8 37.48 49.66 -5.10
N ALA A 9 38.72 49.38 -5.53
CA ALA A 9 39.23 48.03 -5.72
C ALA A 9 39.61 47.35 -4.39
N LEU A 10 40.04 48.11 -3.38
CA LEU A 10 40.38 47.60 -2.05
C LEU A 10 39.16 47.24 -1.20
N LEU A 11 38.01 47.90 -1.42
CA LEU A 11 36.78 47.62 -0.68
C LEU A 11 36.09 46.31 -1.10
N LEU A 12 36.38 45.78 -2.29
CA LEU A 12 35.75 44.56 -2.81
C LEU A 12 36.43 43.26 -2.36
N ALA A 13 37.63 43.35 -1.78
CA ALA A 13 38.39 42.17 -1.31
C ALA A 13 38.05 41.73 0.12
N ALA A 14 37.23 42.48 0.85
CA ALA A 14 36.94 42.22 2.26
C ALA A 14 35.83 41.19 2.52
N PHE A 15 35.21 40.63 1.48
CA PHE A 15 34.11 39.65 1.59
C PHE A 15 34.52 38.20 1.33
N ALA A 16 35.82 37.88 1.41
CA ALA A 16 36.24 36.48 1.54
C ALA A 16 35.97 36.03 2.99
N GLY A 17 34.72 35.63 3.27
CA GLY A 17 34.37 34.97 4.51
C GLY A 17 35.26 33.75 4.72
N ASN A 18 35.82 33.60 5.91
CA ASN A 18 36.55 32.39 6.28
C ASN A 18 35.57 31.22 6.18
N ALA A 19 35.77 30.32 5.21
CA ALA A 19 35.23 28.97 5.28
C ALA A 19 36.00 28.24 6.38
N LEU A 20 35.60 28.48 7.63
CA LEU A 20 36.02 27.66 8.75
C LEU A 20 35.49 26.26 8.45
N ALA A 21 36.39 25.30 8.28
CA ALA A 21 36.04 23.90 8.36
C ALA A 21 35.48 23.69 9.77
N ASP A 22 34.17 23.61 9.89
CA ASP A 22 33.51 23.23 11.13
C ASP A 22 34.04 21.84 11.52
N ASP A 23 34.43 21.68 12.78
CA ASP A 23 34.92 20.40 13.31
C ASP A 23 33.83 19.34 13.05
N PRO A 24 34.14 18.12 12.58
CA PRO A 24 33.12 17.08 12.43
C PRO A 24 32.33 16.97 13.73
N THR A 25 31.03 17.21 13.64
CA THR A 25 30.15 17.06 14.80
C THR A 25 30.17 15.59 15.22
N VAL A 26 30.99 15.26 16.23
CA VAL A 26 31.03 13.92 16.80
C VAL A 26 29.74 13.74 17.58
N VAL A 27 28.78 13.04 16.98
CA VAL A 27 27.57 12.59 17.68
C VAL A 27 28.03 11.57 18.73
N ASN A 28 28.18 12.03 19.97
CA ASN A 28 28.52 11.21 21.14
C ASN A 28 27.28 10.57 21.79
N GLU A 29 26.14 10.59 21.10
CA GLU A 29 24.92 9.95 21.55
C GLU A 29 25.08 8.44 21.45
N HIS A 30 25.48 7.81 22.55
CA HIS A 30 25.45 6.37 22.66
C HIS A 30 23.98 5.92 22.70
N PHE A 31 23.65 4.93 21.85
CA PHE A 31 22.37 4.24 21.93
C PHE A 31 22.19 3.63 23.33
N ALA A 32 21.44 4.31 24.19
CA ALA A 32 21.06 3.81 25.50
C ALA A 32 19.74 3.06 25.37
N GLY A 33 19.82 1.79 24.94
CA GLY A 33 18.66 0.90 24.92
C GLY A 33 18.09 0.75 26.33
N THR A 34 16.80 1.00 26.50
CA THR A 34 16.11 0.86 27.80
C THR A 34 15.85 -0.60 28.18
N LYS A 35 16.02 -1.53 27.24
CA LYS A 35 15.82 -2.98 27.42
C LYS A 35 17.13 -3.70 27.66
N THR A 36 17.11 -4.60 28.64
CA THR A 36 18.15 -5.59 28.88
C THR A 36 18.21 -6.61 27.74
N ARG A 37 19.36 -7.29 27.61
CA ARG A 37 19.53 -8.38 26.63
C ARG A 37 18.51 -9.51 26.82
N ALA A 38 18.15 -9.80 28.07
CA ALA A 38 17.17 -10.82 28.40
C ALA A 38 15.79 -10.46 27.83
N GLU A 39 15.36 -9.21 28.00
CA GLU A 39 14.09 -8.71 27.45
C GLU A 39 14.09 -8.73 25.91
N VAL A 40 15.18 -8.31 25.27
CA VAL A 40 15.30 -8.36 23.80
C VAL A 40 15.21 -9.79 23.28
N ASN A 41 15.85 -10.75 23.95
CA ASN A 41 15.79 -12.16 23.56
C ASN A 41 14.40 -12.77 23.77
N ALA A 42 13.70 -12.39 24.84
CA ALA A 42 12.33 -12.81 25.09
C ALA A 42 11.36 -12.29 24.02
N GLU A 43 11.51 -11.03 23.61
CA GLU A 43 10.73 -10.44 22.53
C GLU A 43 11.04 -11.10 21.18
N LEU A 44 12.32 -11.38 20.88
CA LEU A 44 12.71 -12.07 19.66
C LEU A 44 12.14 -13.50 19.61
N ALA A 45 12.16 -14.23 20.73
CA ALA A 45 11.56 -15.56 20.82
C ALA A 45 10.05 -15.52 20.58
N THR A 46 9.35 -14.56 21.19
CA THR A 46 7.91 -14.35 21.01
C THR A 46 7.59 -14.00 19.56
N TYR A 47 8.35 -13.08 18.97
CA TYR A 47 8.20 -12.67 17.57
C TYR A 47 8.37 -13.85 16.60
N LYS A 48 9.37 -14.71 16.82
CA LYS A 48 9.58 -15.93 16.03
C LYS A 48 8.44 -16.93 16.17
N ALA A 49 7.85 -17.07 17.36
CA ALA A 49 6.72 -17.96 17.59
C ALA A 49 5.45 -17.53 16.82
N ILE A 50 5.30 -16.23 16.53
CA ILE A 50 4.16 -15.69 15.76
C ILE A 50 4.30 -15.98 14.25
N GLY A 51 5.44 -16.48 13.78
CA GLY A 51 5.63 -16.90 12.39
C GLY A 51 5.70 -15.75 11.37
N VAL A 52 6.00 -14.53 11.83
CA VAL A 52 6.14 -13.35 10.95
C VAL A 52 7.54 -13.35 10.34
N ASN A 53 7.64 -13.16 9.02
CA ASN A 53 8.92 -12.91 8.37
C ASN A 53 9.37 -11.45 8.63
N PRO A 54 10.43 -11.20 9.43
CA PRO A 54 10.90 -9.85 9.73
C PRO A 54 11.53 -9.14 8.53
N TRP A 55 11.89 -9.89 7.50
CA TRP A 55 12.52 -9.38 6.29
C TRP A 55 11.52 -9.26 5.13
N SER A 56 10.22 -9.49 5.38
CA SER A 56 9.22 -9.32 4.34
C SER A 56 9.09 -7.83 3.99
N MET A 57 9.48 -7.48 2.77
CA MET A 57 9.19 -6.16 2.19
C MET A 57 7.78 -6.09 1.61
N SER A 58 7.03 -7.19 1.67
CA SER A 58 5.68 -7.30 1.10
C SER A 58 4.62 -7.48 2.18
N TYR A 59 3.47 -6.85 1.98
CA TYR A 59 2.31 -6.98 2.83
C TYR A 59 1.65 -8.36 2.64
N GLN A 60 1.33 -9.05 3.74
CA GLN A 60 0.58 -10.30 3.72
C GLN A 60 -0.87 -10.02 4.15
N PRO A 61 -1.81 -9.80 3.21
CA PRO A 61 -3.19 -9.41 3.52
C PRO A 61 -3.96 -10.46 4.32
N LEU A 62 -3.53 -11.72 4.27
CA LEU A 62 -4.19 -12.85 4.94
C LEU A 62 -3.65 -13.13 6.35
N LYS A 63 -2.71 -12.33 6.88
CA LYS A 63 -2.05 -12.61 8.17
C LYS A 63 -3.03 -12.83 9.33
N TYR A 64 -4.11 -12.07 9.35
CA TYR A 64 -5.13 -12.13 10.40
C TYR A 64 -6.49 -12.59 9.86
N PHE A 65 -6.52 -13.06 8.61
CA PHE A 65 -7.75 -13.56 8.02
C PHE A 65 -8.09 -14.92 8.61
N GLN A 66 -9.31 -15.05 9.11
CA GLN A 66 -9.89 -16.33 9.52
C GLN A 66 -11.21 -16.51 8.77
N SER A 67 -11.34 -17.63 8.05
CA SER A 67 -12.59 -17.96 7.38
C SER A 67 -13.64 -18.36 8.41
N ALA A 68 -14.85 -17.81 8.31
CA ALA A 68 -16.02 -18.29 9.04
C ALA A 68 -16.62 -19.57 8.41
N THR A 69 -16.25 -19.87 7.16
CA THR A 69 -16.75 -21.02 6.39
C THR A 69 -15.74 -22.15 6.38
N THR A 70 -16.24 -23.40 6.46
CA THR A 70 -15.40 -24.60 6.36
C THR A 70 -14.94 -24.84 4.93
N ARG A 71 -13.86 -25.60 4.77
CA ARG A 71 -13.34 -25.94 3.44
C ARG A 71 -14.36 -26.72 2.62
N GLU A 72 -15.07 -27.63 3.28
CA GLU A 72 -16.09 -28.49 2.67
C GLU A 72 -17.25 -27.66 2.14
N ALA A 73 -17.69 -26.64 2.90
CA ALA A 73 -18.74 -25.73 2.48
C ALA A 73 -18.30 -24.87 1.27
N VAL A 74 -17.08 -24.31 1.29
CA VAL A 74 -16.54 -23.57 0.13
C VAL A 74 -16.49 -24.44 -1.12
N VAL A 75 -16.08 -25.70 -0.99
CA VAL A 75 -16.04 -26.64 -2.12
C VAL A 75 -17.44 -26.94 -2.63
N ALA A 76 -18.40 -27.18 -1.72
CA ALA A 76 -19.79 -27.42 -2.08
C ALA A 76 -20.39 -26.21 -2.82
N ASP A 77 -20.18 -24.99 -2.31
CA ASP A 77 -20.66 -23.74 -2.94
C ASP A 77 -20.05 -23.54 -4.32
N TYR A 78 -18.75 -23.82 -4.48
CA TYR A 78 -18.09 -23.74 -5.78
C TYR A 78 -18.63 -24.77 -6.77
N LEU A 79 -18.85 -26.02 -6.33
CA LEU A 79 -19.41 -27.05 -7.20
C LEU A 79 -20.85 -26.71 -7.62
N ALA A 80 -21.66 -26.17 -6.70
CA ALA A 80 -23.01 -25.72 -6.99
C ALA A 80 -23.03 -24.54 -7.99
N SER A 81 -22.07 -23.62 -7.90
CA SER A 81 -21.95 -22.45 -8.78
C SER A 81 -21.04 -22.66 -10.00
N ARG A 82 -20.47 -23.85 -10.21
CA ARG A 82 -19.44 -24.10 -11.23
C ARG A 82 -19.89 -23.71 -12.64
N GLY A 83 -21.16 -23.95 -12.98
CA GLY A 83 -21.73 -23.58 -14.28
C GLY A 83 -21.78 -22.06 -14.49
N GLU A 84 -22.19 -21.32 -13.46
CA GLU A 84 -22.19 -19.86 -13.46
C GLU A 84 -20.77 -19.28 -13.55
N VAL A 85 -19.83 -19.81 -12.77
CA VAL A 85 -18.43 -19.40 -12.83
C VAL A 85 -17.88 -19.61 -14.25
N GLY A 86 -18.10 -20.79 -14.82
CA GLY A 86 -17.66 -21.09 -16.19
C GLY A 86 -18.25 -20.14 -17.23
N ALA A 87 -19.52 -19.77 -17.08
CA ALA A 87 -20.15 -18.80 -17.95
C ALA A 87 -19.55 -17.39 -17.81
N LEU A 88 -19.37 -16.91 -16.57
CA LEU A 88 -18.88 -15.56 -16.28
C LEU A 88 -17.38 -15.38 -16.60
N THR A 89 -16.58 -16.44 -16.52
CA THR A 89 -15.15 -16.40 -16.86
C THR A 89 -14.85 -16.84 -18.29
N GLY A 90 -15.87 -17.21 -19.07
CA GLY A 90 -15.74 -17.60 -20.47
C GLY A 90 -15.52 -16.40 -21.40
N GLU A 91 -15.32 -16.67 -22.69
CA GLU A 91 -15.03 -15.65 -23.71
C GLU A 91 -16.09 -14.54 -23.77
N ASP A 92 -17.36 -14.92 -23.60
CA ASP A 92 -18.50 -14.00 -23.61
C ASP A 92 -18.75 -13.31 -22.26
N SER A 93 -17.89 -13.54 -21.25
CA SER A 93 -17.97 -12.93 -19.92
C SER A 93 -19.36 -13.05 -19.26
N GLY A 94 -20.08 -14.12 -19.60
CA GLY A 94 -21.43 -14.43 -19.15
C GLY A 94 -22.54 -13.59 -19.77
N SER A 95 -22.32 -12.88 -20.87
CA SER A 95 -23.36 -12.05 -21.50
C SER A 95 -24.59 -12.87 -21.89
N ALA A 96 -24.39 -14.04 -22.52
CA ALA A 96 -25.46 -14.97 -22.87
C ALA A 96 -26.11 -15.63 -21.65
N TYR A 97 -25.32 -15.93 -20.60
CA TYR A 97 -25.82 -16.54 -19.37
C TYR A 97 -26.72 -15.57 -18.60
N LEU A 98 -26.31 -14.31 -18.48
CA LEU A 98 -27.09 -13.24 -17.85
C LEU A 98 -28.32 -12.85 -18.67
N ALA A 99 -28.22 -12.88 -20.01
CA ALA A 99 -29.38 -12.64 -20.88
C ALA A 99 -30.48 -13.69 -20.68
N GLN A 100 -30.10 -14.95 -20.44
CA GLN A 100 -31.04 -16.03 -20.10
C GLN A 100 -31.54 -15.97 -18.66
N ALA A 101 -30.69 -15.55 -17.73
CA ALA A 101 -31.05 -15.35 -16.32
C ALA A 101 -31.89 -14.09 -16.06
N ARG A 102 -32.17 -13.28 -17.09
CA ARG A 102 -33.03 -12.11 -16.99
C ARG A 102 -34.45 -12.56 -16.69
N THR A 103 -34.79 -12.64 -15.42
CA THR A 103 -36.18 -12.65 -14.94
C THR A 103 -36.90 -11.54 -15.68
N VAL A 104 -37.98 -11.86 -16.40
CA VAL A 104 -38.85 -10.88 -17.05
C VAL A 104 -39.28 -9.90 -15.95
N MET A 105 -38.60 -8.75 -15.88
CA MET A 105 -39.01 -7.70 -14.97
C MET A 105 -40.40 -7.28 -15.42
N PRO A 106 -41.42 -7.27 -14.54
CA PRO A 106 -42.71 -6.71 -14.90
C PRO A 106 -42.46 -5.29 -15.41
N VAL A 107 -43.16 -4.93 -16.49
CA VAL A 107 -43.00 -3.67 -17.24
C VAL A 107 -42.66 -2.52 -16.29
N ARG A 108 -41.39 -2.11 -16.28
CA ARG A 108 -40.98 -0.88 -15.61
C ARG A 108 -41.46 0.26 -16.49
N THR A 109 -42.48 0.98 -16.03
CA THR A 109 -42.78 2.30 -16.54
C THR A 109 -41.66 3.24 -16.09
N LEU A 110 -40.89 3.78 -17.03
CA LEU A 110 -39.97 4.88 -16.76
C LEU A 110 -40.73 6.16 -17.10
N ALA A 111 -41.03 6.98 -16.09
CA ALA A 111 -41.82 8.22 -16.25
C ALA A 111 -43.18 8.03 -16.95
N GLY A 112 -43.88 6.92 -16.68
CA GLY A 112 -45.23 6.67 -17.20
C GLY A 112 -45.30 6.07 -18.61
N THR A 113 -44.18 5.86 -19.28
CA THR A 113 -44.11 5.22 -20.61
C THR A 113 -43.54 3.80 -20.53
N PRO A 114 -44.05 2.83 -21.30
CA PRO A 114 -43.49 1.49 -21.36
C PRO A 114 -42.11 1.53 -22.03
N ALA A 115 -41.11 0.92 -21.39
CA ALA A 115 -39.71 0.92 -21.83
C ALA A 115 -39.45 0.22 -23.19
N ASN A 116 -40.44 -0.49 -23.75
CA ASN A 116 -40.32 -1.22 -25.02
C ASN A 116 -40.90 -0.46 -26.23
N ALA A 117 -41.16 0.84 -26.11
CA ALA A 117 -41.65 1.67 -27.21
C ALA A 117 -40.51 2.44 -27.89
N GLN A 118 -39.54 1.70 -28.46
CA GLN A 118 -38.58 2.19 -29.46
C GLN A 118 -38.26 1.07 -30.44
#